data_AF-A0A9X4DHC1-F1
#
_entry.id   AF-A0A9X4DHC1-F1
#
_cell.length_a   1.000
_cell.length_b   1.000
_cell.length_c   1.000
_cell.angle_alpha   90.00
_cell.angle_beta   90.00
_cell.angle_gamma   90.00
#
_symmetry.space_group_name_H-M   'P 1'
#
loop_
_entity.id
_entity.type
_entity.pdbx_description
1 polymer ?
#
loop_
_entity_poly.entity_id
_entity_poly.type
_entity_poly.pdbx_seq_one_letter_code
_entity_poly.pdbx_strand_id
1 'polypeptide(L)' 'MWQAWQASRETVVVELPSAIESPPYACFQSGWNDMRGEAVDAIEAQGLKVKP' A
#
# COMPACT_ATOMS: atom_id res chain seq x y z
N MET A 1 -26.09 3.39 -10.18
CA MET A 1 -24.77 3.57 -10.82
C MET A 1 -23.68 3.97 -9.82
N TRP A 2 -23.91 4.93 -8.91
CA TRP A 2 -22.96 5.29 -7.84
C TRP A 2 -22.67 4.17 -6.82
N GLN A 3 -23.70 3.43 -6.38
CA GLN A 3 -23.55 2.32 -5.43
C GLN A 3 -22.71 1.17 -6.00
N ALA A 4 -22.86 0.86 -7.29
CA ALA A 4 -22.06 -0.18 -7.95
C ALA A 4 -20.57 0.23 -8.05
N TRP A 5 -20.30 1.52 -8.28
CA TRP A 5 -18.93 2.05 -8.27
C TRP A 5 -18.31 2.01 -6.88
N GLN A 6 -19.05 2.39 -5.82
CA GLN A 6 -18.60 2.25 -4.44
C GLN A 6 -18.33 0.78 -4.05
N ALA A 7 -19.26 -0.13 -4.38
CA ALA A 7 -19.10 -1.57 -4.13
C ALA A 7 -17.88 -2.15 -4.85
N SER A 8 -17.57 -1.67 -6.06
CA SER A 8 -16.38 -2.11 -6.79
C SER A 8 -15.07 -1.75 -6.08
N ARG A 9 -15.04 -0.68 -5.27
CA ARG A 9 -13.83 -0.27 -4.53
C ARG A 9 -13.47 -1.24 -3.40
N GLU A 10 -14.46 -1.84 -2.72
CA GLU A 10 -14.21 -2.83 -1.67
C GLU A 10 -13.55 -4.11 -2.19
N THR A 11 -13.71 -4.38 -3.49
CA THR A 11 -13.13 -5.52 -4.20
C THR A 11 -11.77 -5.23 -4.83
N VAL A 12 -11.36 -3.96 -4.94
CA VAL A 12 -10.07 -3.59 -5.52
C VAL A 12 -8.97 -3.86 -4.51
N VAL A 13 -8.02 -4.69 -4.93
CA VAL A 13 -6.80 -4.99 -4.19
C VAL A 13 -5.62 -4.50 -5.01
N VAL A 14 -4.81 -3.63 -4.42
CA VAL A 14 -3.59 -3.10 -5.03
C VAL A 14 -2.42 -3.98 -4.62
N GLU A 15 -1.72 -4.55 -5.60
CA GLU A 15 -0.48 -5.29 -5.36
C GLU A 15 0.69 -4.30 -5.31
N LEU A 16 1.42 -4.32 -4.19
CA LEU A 16 2.59 -3.48 -3.96
C LEU A 16 3.75 -4.39 -3.58
N PRO A 17 4.94 -4.23 -4.17
CA PRO A 17 6.07 -5.10 -3.88
C PRO A 17 6.36 -5.16 -2.38
N SER A 18 6.67 -6.35 -1.87
CA SER A 18 6.96 -6.59 -0.46
C SER A 18 8.03 -5.64 0.11
N ALA A 19 7.92 -5.35 1.41
CA ALA A 19 8.96 -4.62 2.12
C ALA A 19 10.27 -5.43 2.06
N ILE A 20 11.39 -4.73 1.94
CA ILE A 20 12.71 -5.37 1.87
C ILE A 20 13.20 -5.57 3.29
N GLU A 21 13.68 -6.78 3.60
CA GLU A 21 14.36 -7.03 4.86
C GLU A 21 15.61 -6.16 4.93
N SER A 22 15.59 -5.17 5.82
CA SER A 22 16.64 -4.16 5.93
C SER A 22 17.29 -4.28 7.31
N PRO A 23 18.62 -4.47 7.40
CA PRO A 23 19.32 -4.36 8.67
C PRO A 23 19.19 -2.93 9.23
N PRO A 24 19.28 -2.75 10.56
CA PRO A 24 19.20 -1.43 11.17
C PRO A 24 20.29 -0.54 10.57
N TYR A 25 19.93 0.68 10.17
CA TYR A 25 20.77 1.72 9.54
C TYR A 25 21.13 1.56 8.06
N ALA A 26 20.44 0.71 7.29
CA ALA A 26 20.62 0.76 5.84
C ALA A 26 19.83 1.92 5.22
N CYS A 27 20.50 3.06 5.08
CA CYS A 27 19.91 4.32 4.60
C CYS A 27 19.19 4.21 3.25
N PHE A 28 19.61 3.29 2.37
CA PHE A 28 19.01 3.10 1.04
C PHE A 28 17.79 2.15 1.05
N GLN A 29 17.75 1.21 1.99
CA GLN A 29 16.69 0.20 2.11
C GLN A 29 15.55 0.70 3.03
N SER A 30 15.88 1.57 3.99
CA SER A 30 14.90 2.32 4.79
C SER A 30 14.00 3.18 3.89
N GLY A 31 14.57 3.95 2.96
CA GLY A 31 13.78 4.86 2.12
C GLY A 31 12.72 4.17 1.25
N TRP A 32 12.99 2.94 0.78
CA TRP A 32 11.97 2.14 0.09
C TRP A 32 10.83 1.73 1.03
N ASN A 33 11.17 1.20 2.21
CA ASN A 33 10.17 0.75 3.19
C ASN A 33 9.34 1.93 3.74
N ASP A 34 9.97 3.08 3.94
CA ASP A 34 9.31 4.32 4.41
C ASP A 34 8.29 4.81 3.36
N MET A 35 8.72 4.97 2.10
CA MET A 35 7.84 5.37 0.99
C MET A 35 6.75 4.32 0.70
N ARG A 36 7.07 3.03 0.88
CA ARG A 36 6.10 1.95 0.78
C ARG A 36 5.03 2.08 1.87
N GLY A 37 5.43 2.38 3.11
CA GLY A 37 4.51 2.60 4.22
C GLY A 37 3.54 3.75 3.93
N GLU A 38 4.07 4.90 3.52
CA GLU A 38 3.25 6.05 3.13
C GLU A 38 2.27 5.73 1.99
N ALA A 39 2.70 4.93 1.01
CA ALA A 39 1.83 4.50 -0.08
C ALA A 39 0.71 3.54 0.38
N VAL A 40 0.99 2.62 1.30
CA VAL A 40 -0.04 1.74 1.90
C VAL A 40 -1.06 2.57 2.65
N ASP A 41 -0.60 3.47 3.52
CA ASP A 41 -1.48 4.32 4.33
C ASP A 41 -2.40 5.17 3.46
N ALA A 42 -1.87 5.76 2.38
CA ALA A 42 -2.67 6.56 1.44
C ALA A 42 -3.72 5.73 0.68
N ILE A 43 -3.41 4.48 0.32
CA ILE A 43 -4.33 3.58 -0.39
C ILE A 43 -5.43 3.10 0.57
N GLU A 44 -5.07 2.72 1.79
CA GLU A 44 -6.02 2.27 2.81
C GLU A 44 -6.93 3.41 3.29
N ALA A 45 -6.42 4.64 3.38
CA ALA A 45 -7.23 5.84 3.66
C ALA A 45 -8.33 6.10 2.61
N GLN A 46 -8.16 5.58 1.38
CA GLN A 46 -9.17 5.62 0.33
C GLN A 46 -10.14 4.42 0.35
N GLY A 47 -10.04 3.55 1.35
CA GLY A 47 -10.88 2.36 1.52
C GLY A 47 -10.52 1.19 0.60
N LEU A 48 -9.30 1.18 0.06
CA LEU A 48 -8.77 0.11 -0.78
C LEU A 48 -7.88 -0.82 0.06
N LYS A 49 -7.62 -2.03 -0.44
CA LYS A 49 -6.77 -3.02 0.26
C LYS A 49 -5.44 -3.18 -0.47
N VAL A 50 -4.34 -3.34 0.27
CA VAL A 50 -3.02 -3.60 -0.31
C VAL A 50 -2.59 -5.05 -0.05
N LYS A 51 -1.92 -5.67 -1.03
CA LYS A 51 -1.21 -6.94 -0.88
C LYS A 51 0.29 -6.82 -1.19
N PRO A 52 1.15 -7.64 -0.57
CA PRO A 52 2.59 -7.66 -0.83
C PRO A 52 3.00 -8.32 -2.16
#